data_AF-A0A5B8WBW6-F1
#
_entry.id   AF-A0A5B8WBW6-F1
#
_cell.length_a   1.000
_cell.length_b   1.000
_cell.length_c   1.000
_cell.angle_alpha   90.00
_cell.angle_beta   90.00
_cell.angle_gamma   90.00
#
_symmetry.space_group_name_H-M   'P 1'
#
loop_
_entity.id
_entity.type
_entity.pdbx_description
1 polymer ?
#
loop_
_entity_poly.entity_id
_entity_poly.type
_entity_poly.pdbx_seq_one_letter_code
_entity_poly.pdbx_strand_id
1 'polypeptide(L)' 'MEQQIEAKLTGTDSTIDGTLEPIAYGNFTKAYEFKSVDGTLHLIIAQEADGGWIRLTGTEPYLSSWIDELAAQVG' A
#
# COMPACT_ATOMS: atom_id res chain seq x y z
N MET A 1 -8.41 -2.37 -17.82
CA MET A 1 -7.28 -3.15 -17.26
C MET A 1 -6.76 -2.33 -16.11
N GLU A 2 -7.18 -2.65 -14.89
CA GLU A 2 -6.62 -2.01 -13.69
C GLU A 2 -5.23 -2.61 -13.52
N GLN A 3 -4.20 -1.76 -13.63
CA GLN A 3 -2.81 -2.20 -13.67
C GLN A 3 -2.38 -2.54 -12.24
N GLN A 4 -2.35 -3.84 -11.95
CA GLN A 4 -1.64 -4.36 -10.79
C GLN A 4 -0.15 -4.09 -10.98
N ILE A 5 0.49 -3.49 -9.98
CA ILE A 5 1.89 -3.12 -9.97
C ILE A 5 2.62 -4.07 -9.01
N GLU A 6 3.74 -4.63 -9.42
CA GLU A 6 4.62 -5.37 -8.52
C GLU A 6 5.21 -4.39 -7.50
N ALA A 7 5.05 -4.70 -6.22
CA ALA A 7 5.48 -3.83 -5.14
C ALA A 7 6.32 -4.56 -4.11
N LYS A 8 7.25 -3.85 -3.50
CA LYS A 8 8.15 -4.41 -2.49
C LYS A 8 8.21 -3.48 -1.29
N LEU A 9 8.11 -4.07 -0.10
CA LEU A 9 8.17 -3.36 1.17
C LEU A 9 9.36 -3.84 2.00
N THR A 10 9.92 -2.95 2.80
CA THR A 10 11.00 -3.28 3.73
C THR A 10 10.41 -3.66 5.09
N GLY A 11 10.48 -4.94 5.45
CA GLY A 11 10.16 -5.42 6.79
C GLY A 11 11.35 -5.27 7.75
N THR A 12 11.15 -5.60 9.03
CA THR A 12 12.19 -5.49 10.06
C THR A 12 13.39 -6.40 9.79
N ASP A 13 13.14 -7.63 9.33
CA ASP A 13 14.16 -8.66 9.09
C ASP A 13 14.29 -9.06 7.62
N SER A 14 13.29 -8.76 6.78
CA SER A 14 13.22 -9.22 5.40
C SER A 14 12.40 -8.28 4.52
N THR A 15 12.53 -8.42 3.20
CA THR A 15 11.64 -7.73 2.27
C THR A 15 10.33 -8.50 2.11
N ILE A 16 9.24 -7.77 1.94
CA ILE A 16 7.90 -8.32 1.72
C ILE A 16 7.54 -7.99 0.28
N ASP A 17 7.53 -9.01 -0.57
CA ASP A 17 7.11 -8.89 -1.96
C ASP A 17 5.58 -8.98 -2.04
N GLY A 18 4.98 -8.17 -2.89
CA GLY A 18 3.54 -8.07 -3.02
C GLY A 18 3.11 -7.39 -4.30
N THR A 19 1.83 -7.10 -4.35
CA THR A 19 1.21 -6.44 -5.48
C THR A 19 0.34 -5.30 -5.00
N LEU A 20 0.39 -4.22 -5.74
CA LEU A 20 -0.41 -3.03 -5.51
C LEU A 20 -1.48 -2.90 -6.57
N GLU A 21 -2.73 -2.76 -6.16
CA GLU A 21 -3.87 -2.62 -7.06
C GLU A 21 -4.58 -1.30 -6.76
N PRO A 22 -4.87 -0.45 -7.75
CA PRO A 22 -5.72 0.71 -7.53
C PRO A 22 -7.13 0.23 -7.16
N ILE A 23 -7.74 0.85 -6.16
CA ILE A 23 -9.10 0.52 -5.72
C ILE A 23 -9.95 1.78 -5.57
N ALA A 24 -11.26 1.64 -5.70
CA ALA A 24 -12.20 2.66 -5.27
C ALA A 24 -12.43 2.51 -3.76
N TYR A 25 -12.04 3.52 -2.97
CA TYR A 25 -12.25 3.51 -1.52
C TYR A 25 -12.84 4.82 -1.03
N GLY A 26 -14.10 4.77 -0.57
CA GLY A 26 -14.81 5.93 -0.01
C GLY A 26 -14.80 7.14 -0.97
N ASN A 27 -14.32 8.27 -0.46
CA ASN A 27 -14.23 9.54 -1.19
C ASN A 27 -12.80 9.88 -1.64
N PHE A 28 -11.86 8.92 -1.57
CA PHE A 28 -10.48 9.17 -1.96
C PHE A 28 -10.30 9.09 -3.47
N THR A 29 -9.62 10.09 -4.04
CA THR A 29 -9.32 10.14 -5.48
C THR A 29 -8.30 9.07 -5.89
N LYS A 30 -7.38 8.73 -4.98
CA LYS A 30 -6.41 7.65 -5.17
C LYS A 30 -6.38 6.78 -3.93
N ALA A 31 -6.70 5.51 -4.11
CA ALA A 31 -6.53 4.50 -3.09
C ALA A 31 -5.93 3.24 -3.73
N TYR A 32 -5.10 2.56 -2.97
CA TYR A 32 -4.38 1.39 -3.41
C TYR A 32 -4.41 0.31 -2.34
N GLU A 33 -4.58 -0.92 -2.78
CA GLU A 33 -4.53 -2.11 -1.97
C GLU A 33 -3.22 -2.86 -2.24
N PHE A 34 -2.41 -2.99 -1.20
CA PHE A 34 -1.24 -3.86 -1.18
C PHE A 34 -1.62 -5.23 -0.62
N LYS A 35 -1.26 -6.29 -1.33
CA LYS A 35 -1.30 -7.68 -0.84
C LYS A 35 0.07 -8.30 -1.01
N SER A 36 0.64 -8.85 0.07
CA SER A 36 1.87 -9.62 -0.04
C SER A 36 1.62 -10.96 -0.73
N VAL A 37 2.63 -11.44 -1.45
CA VAL A 37 2.58 -12.73 -2.14
C VAL A 37 2.48 -13.89 -1.14
N ASP A 38 3.07 -13.74 0.04
CA ASP A 38 3.02 -14.73 1.12
C ASP A 38 1.73 -14.68 1.95
N GLY A 39 0.84 -13.72 1.68
CA GLY A 39 -0.43 -13.52 2.39
C GLY A 39 -0.29 -13.02 3.83
N THR A 40 0.91 -12.66 4.28
CA THR A 40 1.17 -12.19 5.65
C THR A 40 0.82 -10.72 5.86
N LEU A 41 0.83 -9.90 4.80
CA LEU A 41 0.62 -8.47 4.88
C LEU A 41 -0.42 -8.01 3.86
N HIS A 42 -1.42 -7.29 4.36
CA HIS A 42 -2.42 -6.60 3.57
C HIS A 42 -2.47 -5.16 4.05
N LEU A 43 -2.46 -4.19 3.15
CA LEU A 43 -2.57 -2.77 3.48
C LEU A 43 -3.47 -2.08 2.47
N ILE A 44 -4.27 -1.12 2.93
CA ILE A 44 -4.92 -0.17 2.04
C ILE A 44 -4.44 1.22 2.40
N ILE A 45 -3.92 1.93 1.40
CA ILE A 45 -3.48 3.31 1.51
C ILE A 45 -4.31 4.21 0.61
N ALA A 46 -4.44 5.48 0.97
CA ALA A 46 -5.04 6.49 0.13
C ALA A 46 -4.30 7.82 0.20
N GLN A 47 -4.41 8.59 -0.88
CA GLN A 47 -3.90 9.95 -0.94
C GLN A 47 -4.97 10.92 -0.45
N GLU A 48 -4.63 11.72 0.54
CA GLU A 48 -5.45 12.82 1.06
C GLU A 48 -5.44 14.02 0.10
N ALA A 49 -6.31 14.99 0.37
CA ALA A 49 -6.46 16.19 -0.46
C ALA A 49 -5.22 17.09 -0.49
N ASP A 50 -4.37 17.02 0.53
CA ASP A 50 -3.09 17.73 0.61
C ASP A 50 -1.94 17.02 -0.14
N GLY A 51 -2.21 15.83 -0.69
CA GLY A 51 -1.22 14.99 -1.37
C GLY A 51 -0.48 14.01 -0.45
N GLY A 52 -0.71 14.07 0.86
CA GLY A 52 -0.18 13.12 1.84
C GLY A 52 -0.81 11.74 1.66
N TRP A 53 -0.06 10.69 2.01
CA TRP A 53 -0.56 9.32 1.97
C TRP A 53 -0.86 8.84 3.38
N ILE A 54 -2.00 8.17 3.55
CA ILE A 54 -2.44 7.62 4.83
C ILE A 54 -2.79 6.13 4.69
N ARG A 55 -2.65 5.39 5.78
CA ARG A 55 -3.18 4.02 5.90
C ARG A 55 -4.66 4.09 6.30
N LEU A 56 -5.48 3.37 5.55
CA LEU A 56 -6.91 3.21 5.81
C LEU A 56 -7.20 1.92 6.59
N THR A 57 -6.55 0.82 6.21
CA THR A 57 -6.64 -0.47 6.88
C THR A 57 -5.39 -1.31 6.65
N GLY A 58 -5.26 -2.42 7.37
CA GLY A 58 -4.28 -3.45 7.04
C GLY A 58 -3.90 -4.34 8.22
N THR A 59 -3.01 -5.30 7.97
CA THR A 59 -2.51 -6.26 8.95
C THR A 59 -1.59 -5.60 9.98
N GLU A 60 -1.57 -6.16 11.19
CA GLU A 60 -0.64 -5.81 12.25
C GLU A 60 0.36 -6.97 12.48
N PRO A 61 1.64 -6.70 12.80
CA PRO A 61 2.23 -5.40 13.09
C PRO A 61 2.43 -4.52 11.85
N TYR A 62 2.43 -3.20 12.06
CA TYR A 62 2.50 -2.22 11.00
C TYR A 62 3.71 -1.29 11.16
N LEU A 63 4.42 -1.04 10.06
CA LEU A 63 5.50 -0.06 9.98
C LEU A 63 5.03 1.18 9.23
N SER A 64 5.20 2.36 9.83
CA SER A 64 4.80 3.63 9.22
C SER A 64 5.51 3.89 7.88
N SER A 65 6.76 3.42 7.76
CA SER A 65 7.56 3.52 6.54
C SER A 65 6.91 2.86 5.32
N TRP A 66 6.04 1.87 5.52
CA TRP A 66 5.37 1.20 4.40
C TRP A 66 4.45 2.13 3.62
N ILE A 67 3.85 3.14 4.26
CA ILE A 67 3.05 4.12 3.49
C ILE A 67 3.96 4.87 2.52
N ASP A 68 5.08 5.39 3.01
CA ASP A 68 6.02 6.17 2.20
C ASP A 68 6.61 5.32 1.05
N GLU A 69 6.94 4.06 1.34
CA GLU A 69 7.46 3.11 0.34
C GLU A 69 6.42 2.79 -0.75
N LEU A 70 5.15 2.56 -0.39
CA LEU A 70 4.09 2.30 -1.37
C LEU A 70 3.76 3.57 -2.17
N ALA A 71 3.70 4.72 -1.50
CA ALA A 71 3.49 6.02 -2.14
C ALA A 71 4.56 6.33 -3.19
N ALA A 72 5.82 6.01 -2.90
CA ALA A 72 6.94 6.18 -3.84
C ALA A 72 6.87 5.25 -5.06
N GLN A 73 6.15 4.13 -4.98
CA GLN A 73 6.00 3.18 -6.09
C GLN A 73 4.83 3.51 -7.02
N VAL A 74 3.87 4.33 -6.57
CA VAL A 74 2.72 4.78 -7.37
C VAL A 74 2.80 6.22 -7.87
N GLY A 75 3.74 7.00 -7.34
CA GLY A 75 4.02 8.38 -7.74
C GLY A 75 5.01 8.46 -8.90
#